data_AF-A0A520EZN2-F1
#
_entry.id   AF-A0A520EZN2-F1
#
_cell.length_a   1.000
_cell.length_b   1.000
_cell.length_c   1.000
_cell.angle_alpha   90.00
_cell.angle_beta   90.00
_cell.angle_gamma   90.00
#
_symmetry.space_group_name_H-M   'P 1'
#
loop_
_entity.id
_entity.type
_entity.pdbx_description
1 polymer ?
#
loop_
_entity_poly.entity_id
_entity_poly.type
_entity_poly.pdbx_seq_one_letter_code
_entity_poly.pdbx_strand_id
1 'polypeptide(L)'
;IAVEDLTTLETRGHGRANNNRAAQSARRQAVAALAHTAAGAGITVVSVPARGSSAQCPGCDEPLSRPGGYHTAWCPRCRVGGNGDHIAGVNLAKRALLGKNKAILRRGQLPAVRVAEHARVHRCRDKNGPTPSRPRHRRVRRSLPTVTPRLGVNPNRHVPAPQASVWDTVKPTPPRNGAGSRDTRTPQASARLVADRMRSM
;
A
#
# COMPACT_ATOMS: atom_id res chain seq x y z
N ILE A 1 7.24 -10.71 -11.70
CA ILE A 1 8.04 -9.46 -11.81
C ILE A 1 7.97 -8.99 -13.25
N ALA A 2 7.65 -7.72 -13.49
CA ALA A 2 7.65 -7.14 -14.84
C ALA A 2 9.00 -6.51 -15.14
N VAL A 3 9.57 -6.78 -16.31
CA VAL A 3 10.82 -6.18 -16.79
C VAL A 3 10.59 -5.51 -18.13
N GLU A 4 11.31 -4.42 -18.39
CA GLU A 4 11.26 -3.72 -19.66
C GLU A 4 11.86 -4.53 -20.81
N ASP A 5 11.15 -4.57 -21.93
CA ASP A 5 11.63 -5.09 -23.20
C ASP A 5 12.49 -4.03 -23.88
N LEU A 6 13.78 -4.08 -23.61
CA LEU A 6 14.80 -3.25 -24.25
C LEU A 6 15.44 -3.89 -25.48
N THR A 7 14.82 -4.94 -26.05
CA THR A 7 15.36 -5.57 -27.27
C THR A 7 15.49 -4.57 -28.43
N THR A 8 14.60 -3.59 -28.49
CA THR A 8 14.62 -2.51 -29.50
C THR A 8 15.68 -1.44 -29.25
N LEU A 9 16.36 -1.46 -28.09
CA LEU A 9 17.45 -0.56 -27.76
C LEU A 9 18.78 -1.18 -28.21
N GLU A 10 18.91 -1.42 -29.51
CA GLU A 10 20.14 -1.99 -30.08
C GLU A 10 21.25 -0.96 -30.17
N THR A 11 22.51 -1.39 -30.16
CA THR A 11 23.71 -0.53 -30.20
C THR A 11 23.95 0.09 -31.58
N ARG A 12 22.90 0.29 -32.38
CA ARG A 12 23.00 0.75 -33.77
C ARG A 12 22.00 1.91 -33.98
N GLY A 13 22.43 2.95 -34.69
CA GLY A 13 21.57 4.10 -35.01
C GLY A 13 21.42 5.17 -33.92
N HIS A 14 22.09 5.07 -32.77
CA HIS A 14 21.98 6.06 -31.68
C HIS A 14 23.26 6.88 -31.41
N GLY A 15 24.24 6.82 -32.32
CA GLY A 15 25.52 7.49 -32.19
C GLY A 15 26.51 6.77 -31.27
N ARG A 16 27.81 7.04 -31.46
CA ARG A 16 28.92 6.32 -30.81
C ARG A 16 28.80 6.25 -29.29
N ALA A 17 28.54 7.37 -28.64
CA ALA A 17 28.48 7.44 -27.18
C ALA A 17 27.30 6.63 -26.59
N ASN A 18 26.13 6.66 -27.25
CA ASN A 18 24.98 5.89 -26.77
C ASN A 18 25.15 4.40 -27.04
N ASN A 19 25.69 4.04 -28.20
CA ASN A 19 25.98 2.65 -28.54
C ASN A 19 26.99 2.04 -27.56
N ASN A 20 28.04 2.79 -27.18
CA ASN A 20 29.00 2.35 -26.17
C ASN A 20 28.34 2.16 -24.80
N ARG A 21 27.50 3.12 -24.35
CA ARG A 21 26.76 2.98 -23.09
C ARG A 21 25.83 1.77 -23.09
N ALA A 22 25.16 1.50 -24.22
CA ALA A 22 24.30 0.33 -24.35
C ALA A 22 25.11 -0.98 -24.34
N ALA A 23 26.24 -1.03 -25.04
CA ALA A 23 27.14 -2.17 -25.09
C ALA A 23 27.76 -2.50 -23.72
N GLN A 24 28.12 -1.48 -22.94
CA GLN A 24 28.66 -1.63 -21.59
C GLN A 24 27.58 -1.90 -20.53
N SER A 25 26.29 -1.91 -20.90
CA SER A 25 25.23 -2.11 -19.93
C SER A 25 25.02 -3.59 -19.63
N ALA A 26 25.04 -3.95 -18.34
CA ALA A 26 24.78 -5.31 -17.87
C ALA A 26 23.28 -5.69 -17.87
N ARG A 27 22.40 -4.93 -18.55
CA ARG A 27 20.93 -5.05 -18.44
C ARG A 27 20.43 -6.44 -18.80
N ARG A 28 20.94 -7.02 -19.90
CA ARG A 28 20.57 -8.37 -20.33
C ARG A 28 20.99 -9.43 -19.31
N GLN A 29 22.20 -9.30 -18.77
CA GLN A 29 22.71 -10.21 -17.73
C GLN A 29 21.91 -10.07 -16.43
N ALA A 30 21.57 -8.84 -16.03
CA ALA A 30 20.74 -8.58 -14.85
C ALA A 30 19.33 -9.21 -14.98
N VAL A 31 18.70 -9.08 -16.15
CA VAL A 31 17.39 -9.73 -16.40
C VAL A 31 17.50 -11.26 -16.40
N ALA A 32 18.57 -11.83 -16.97
CA ALA A 32 18.79 -13.27 -16.94
C ALA A 32 19.01 -13.80 -15.52
N ALA A 33 19.84 -13.11 -14.72
CA ALA A 33 20.08 -13.46 -13.32
C ALA A 33 18.81 -13.31 -12.47
N LEU A 34 18.03 -12.24 -12.70
CA LEU A 34 16.73 -12.04 -12.06
C LEU A 34 15.75 -13.17 -12.41
N ALA A 35 15.68 -13.58 -13.68
CA ALA A 35 14.80 -14.67 -14.10
C ALA A 35 15.20 -16.00 -13.44
N HIS A 36 16.50 -16.29 -13.37
CA HIS A 36 17.00 -17.50 -12.73
C HIS A 36 16.67 -17.52 -11.22
N THR A 37 16.97 -16.44 -10.49
CA THR A 37 16.69 -16.34 -9.06
C THR A 37 15.19 -16.34 -8.76
N ALA A 38 14.39 -15.63 -9.56
CA ALA A 38 12.94 -15.61 -9.42
C ALA A 38 12.33 -17.00 -9.69
N ALA A 39 12.85 -17.76 -10.65
CA ALA A 39 12.40 -19.12 -10.92
C ALA A 39 12.64 -20.04 -9.71
N GLY A 40 13.78 -19.93 -9.03
CA GLY A 40 14.06 -20.64 -7.78
C GLY A 40 13.07 -20.33 -6.64
N ALA A 41 12.41 -19.16 -6.69
CA ALA A 41 11.37 -18.75 -5.76
C ALA A 41 9.93 -18.96 -6.29
N GLY A 42 9.75 -19.61 -7.45
CA GLY A 42 8.43 -19.78 -8.08
C GLY A 42 7.81 -18.49 -8.62
N ILE A 43 8.61 -17.43 -8.83
CA ILE A 43 8.16 -16.13 -9.31
C ILE A 43 8.41 -16.03 -10.82
N THR A 44 7.35 -15.77 -11.59
CA THR A 44 7.46 -15.54 -13.03
C THR A 44 7.99 -14.15 -13.34
N VAL A 45 9.02 -14.06 -14.20
CA VAL A 45 9.47 -12.79 -14.80
C VAL A 45 8.84 -12.63 -16.19
N VAL A 46 8.27 -11.46 -16.48
CA VAL A 46 7.54 -11.17 -17.72
C VAL A 46 8.18 -9.96 -18.41
N SER A 47 8.48 -10.09 -19.70
CA SER A 47 8.95 -8.98 -20.55
C SER A 47 7.77 -8.13 -21.03
N VAL A 48 7.89 -6.82 -20.93
CA VAL A 48 6.81 -5.86 -21.16
C VAL A 48 7.32 -4.70 -22.02
N PRO A 49 6.53 -4.14 -22.96
CA PRO A 49 7.03 -3.08 -23.82
C PRO A 49 7.52 -1.89 -23.00
N ALA A 50 8.73 -1.40 -23.27
CA ALA A 50 9.35 -0.33 -22.48
C ALA A 50 8.93 1.09 -22.91
N ARG A 51 8.54 1.25 -24.18
CA ARG A 51 8.27 2.57 -24.79
C ARG A 51 7.23 3.35 -23.99
N GLY A 52 7.55 4.60 -23.69
CA GLY A 52 6.65 5.52 -22.96
C GLY A 52 6.51 5.24 -21.47
N SER A 53 7.14 4.19 -20.91
CA SER A 53 6.98 3.83 -19.48
C SER A 53 7.38 4.95 -18.52
N SER A 54 8.43 5.72 -18.82
CA SER A 54 8.89 6.87 -18.03
C SER A 54 8.41 8.23 -18.58
N ALA A 55 7.60 8.23 -19.64
CA ALA A 55 7.16 9.44 -20.34
C ALA A 55 5.64 9.64 -20.33
N GLN A 56 4.85 8.61 -20.03
CA GLN A 56 3.39 8.66 -20.01
C GLN A 56 2.85 8.47 -18.60
N CYS A 57 1.81 9.23 -18.25
CA CYS A 57 1.19 9.13 -16.95
C CYS A 57 0.51 7.77 -16.75
N PRO A 58 0.75 7.05 -15.64
CA PRO A 58 0.06 5.77 -15.38
C PRO A 58 -1.46 5.92 -15.23
N GLY A 59 -1.93 7.13 -14.89
CA GLY A 59 -3.36 7.45 -14.72
C GLY A 59 -4.07 7.77 -16.03
N CYS A 60 -3.54 8.65 -16.88
CA CYS A 60 -4.23 9.15 -18.08
C CYS A 60 -3.47 8.92 -19.40
N ASP A 61 -2.29 8.31 -19.38
CA ASP A 61 -1.36 8.13 -20.51
C ASP A 61 -0.91 9.41 -21.24
N GLU A 62 -1.29 10.59 -20.74
CA GLU A 62 -0.77 11.86 -21.22
C GLU A 62 0.74 11.99 -20.93
N PRO A 63 1.49 12.72 -21.77
CA PRO A 63 2.90 12.98 -21.55
C PRO A 63 3.18 13.62 -20.18
N LEU A 64 4.26 13.17 -19.54
CA LEU A 64 4.71 13.67 -18.25
C LEU A 64 5.61 14.91 -18.45
N SER A 65 5.35 15.93 -17.63
CA SER A 65 6.27 17.05 -17.46
C SER A 65 7.48 16.65 -16.60
N ARG A 66 8.62 17.31 -16.82
CA ARG A 66 9.89 17.02 -16.16
C ARG A 66 10.50 18.28 -15.51
N PRO A 67 9.84 18.86 -14.50
CA PRO A 67 10.23 20.17 -13.95
C PRO A 67 11.64 20.17 -13.31
N GLY A 68 12.11 19.03 -12.79
CA GLY A 68 13.47 18.87 -12.25
C GLY A 68 14.40 18.07 -13.15
N GLY A 69 14.12 18.03 -14.46
CA GLY A 69 14.92 17.31 -15.44
C GLY A 69 14.63 15.81 -15.50
N TYR A 70 15.58 15.05 -16.06
CA TYR A 70 15.41 13.66 -16.50
C TYR A 70 14.82 12.72 -15.44
N HIS A 71 15.26 12.84 -14.18
CA HIS A 71 14.82 11.96 -13.10
C HIS A 71 13.45 12.31 -12.54
N THR A 72 12.84 13.42 -12.95
CA THR A 72 11.54 13.85 -12.45
C THR A 72 10.44 13.60 -13.47
N ALA A 73 9.28 13.18 -12.97
CA ALA A 73 8.10 12.96 -13.76
C ALA A 73 6.88 13.52 -13.02
N TRP A 74 6.07 14.33 -13.69
CA TRP A 74 4.88 14.94 -13.11
C TRP A 74 3.74 15.04 -14.12
N CYS A 75 2.55 14.58 -13.73
CA CYS A 75 1.31 14.75 -14.49
C CYS A 75 0.43 15.81 -13.85
N PRO A 76 0.10 16.92 -14.56
CA PRO A 76 -0.75 17.98 -14.02
C PRO A 76 -2.20 17.51 -13.82
N ARG A 77 -2.70 16.64 -14.70
CA ARG A 77 -4.09 16.14 -14.68
C ARG A 77 -4.35 15.17 -13.54
N CYS A 78 -3.50 14.14 -13.42
CA CYS A 78 -3.66 13.11 -12.40
C CYS A 78 -3.02 13.48 -11.06
N ARG A 79 -2.20 14.54 -11.00
CA ARG A 79 -1.40 14.92 -9.81
C ARG A 79 -0.54 13.77 -9.29
N VAL A 80 -0.02 12.98 -10.22
CA VAL A 80 0.90 11.85 -9.96
C VAL A 80 2.28 12.27 -10.43
N GLY A 81 3.28 12.11 -9.58
CA GLY A 81 4.66 12.32 -9.95
C GLY A 81 5.66 11.93 -8.87
N GLY A 82 6.94 12.10 -9.19
CA GLY A 82 8.07 11.66 -8.39
C GLY A 82 9.25 11.29 -9.28
N ASN A 83 10.02 10.29 -8.86
CA ASN A 83 11.12 9.75 -9.67
C ASN A 83 10.58 9.08 -10.94
N GLY A 84 11.15 9.40 -12.09
CA GLY A 84 10.82 8.84 -13.40
C GLY A 84 10.91 7.31 -13.45
N ASP A 85 11.88 6.71 -12.75
CA ASP A 85 12.05 5.25 -12.68
C ASP A 85 10.92 4.59 -11.86
N HIS A 86 10.44 5.27 -10.82
CA HIS A 86 9.28 4.80 -10.06
C HIS A 86 8.02 4.80 -10.94
N ILE A 87 7.80 5.87 -11.70
CA ILE A 87 6.70 5.95 -12.65
C ILE A 87 6.81 4.87 -13.74
N ALA A 88 8.02 4.63 -14.25
CA ALA A 88 8.28 3.53 -15.18
C ALA A 88 7.91 2.18 -14.58
N GLY A 89 8.33 1.91 -13.34
CA GLY A 89 7.98 0.69 -12.61
C GLY A 89 6.47 0.49 -12.47
N VAL A 90 5.72 1.55 -12.14
CA VAL A 90 4.24 1.51 -12.08
C VAL A 90 3.63 1.18 -13.44
N ASN A 91 4.12 1.80 -14.52
CA ASN A 91 3.64 1.55 -15.87
C ASN A 91 3.96 0.13 -16.37
N LEU A 92 5.14 -0.41 -16.05
CA LEU A 92 5.49 -1.79 -16.37
C LEU A 92 4.60 -2.79 -15.63
N ALA A 93 4.37 -2.56 -14.33
CA ALA A 93 3.47 -3.38 -13.52
C ALA A 93 2.03 -3.35 -14.07
N LYS A 94 1.52 -2.15 -14.40
CA LYS A 94 0.22 -1.95 -15.05
C LYS A 94 0.10 -2.77 -16.33
N ARG A 95 1.06 -2.64 -17.25
CA ARG A 95 1.05 -3.36 -18.54
C ARG A 95 1.14 -4.88 -18.36
N ALA A 96 1.94 -5.36 -17.40
CA ALA A 96 2.00 -6.79 -17.08
C ALA A 96 0.67 -7.34 -16.55
N LEU A 97 -0.02 -6.58 -15.69
CA LEU A 97 -1.30 -6.99 -15.12
C LEU A 97 -2.41 -7.02 -16.17
N LEU A 98 -2.49 -5.99 -17.02
CA LEU A 98 -3.48 -5.94 -18.11
C LEU A 98 -3.20 -6.99 -19.18
N GLY A 99 -1.93 -7.16 -19.54
CA GLY A 99 -1.50 -8.14 -20.53
C GLY A 99 -1.38 -9.57 -20.03
N LYS A 100 -1.69 -9.87 -18.75
CA LYS A 100 -1.42 -11.17 -18.13
C LYS A 100 -2.00 -12.35 -18.93
N ASN A 101 -3.23 -12.20 -19.40
CA ASN A 101 -3.93 -13.25 -20.16
C ASN A 101 -3.52 -13.31 -21.63
N LYS A 102 -2.70 -12.35 -22.10
CA LYS A 102 -2.21 -12.22 -23.48
C LYS A 102 -0.70 -12.40 -23.56
N ALA A 103 -0.06 -12.84 -22.47
CA ALA A 103 1.37 -13.10 -22.44
C ALA A 103 1.69 -14.32 -23.30
N ILE A 104 2.64 -14.15 -24.22
CA ILE A 104 3.08 -15.22 -25.12
C ILE A 104 4.31 -15.88 -24.52
N LEU A 105 4.24 -17.19 -24.32
CA LEU A 105 5.39 -18.01 -23.93
C LEU A 105 6.04 -18.60 -25.18
N ARG A 106 7.36 -18.44 -25.32
CA ARG A 106 8.17 -19.11 -26.35
C ARG A 106 9.26 -19.91 -25.68
N ARG A 107 9.59 -21.08 -26.25
CA ARG A 107 10.66 -21.93 -25.71
C ARG A 107 11.98 -21.14 -25.64
N GLY A 108 12.63 -21.17 -24.48
CA GLY A 108 13.89 -20.47 -24.23
C GLY A 108 13.78 -18.96 -24.06
N GLN A 109 12.57 -18.39 -24.01
CA GLN A 109 12.35 -16.95 -23.78
C GLN A 109 11.45 -16.71 -22.57
N LEU A 110 11.60 -15.53 -21.96
CA LEU A 110 10.67 -15.07 -20.94
C LEU A 110 9.26 -14.91 -21.54
N PRO A 111 8.19 -15.19 -20.78
CA PRO A 111 6.84 -14.75 -21.15
C PRO A 111 6.85 -13.27 -21.52
N ALA A 112 6.20 -12.92 -22.63
CA ALA A 112 6.23 -11.55 -23.15
C ALA A 112 4.83 -11.01 -23.41
N VAL A 113 4.56 -9.81 -22.88
CA VAL A 113 3.43 -8.97 -23.30
C VAL A 113 3.90 -8.14 -24.48
N ARG A 114 3.22 -8.22 -25.63
CA ARG A 114 3.60 -7.50 -26.86
C ARG A 114 2.88 -6.16 -27.01
N VAL A 115 1.68 -6.04 -26.44
CA VAL A 115 0.81 -4.87 -26.56
C VAL A 115 0.74 -4.15 -25.23
N ALA A 116 1.06 -2.85 -25.23
CA ALA A 116 0.88 -2.01 -24.07
C ALA A 116 -0.59 -1.57 -23.97
N GLU A 117 -1.36 -2.27 -23.14
CA GLU A 117 -2.75 -1.91 -22.87
C GLU A 117 -2.84 -0.80 -21.82
N HIS A 118 -3.85 0.04 -21.97
CA HIS A 118 -4.13 1.11 -21.04
C HIS A 118 -5.31 0.79 -20.13
N ALA A 119 -5.09 0.96 -18.82
CA ALA A 119 -6.15 1.17 -17.85
C ALA A 119 -5.71 2.25 -16.87
N ARG A 120 -6.65 3.04 -16.37
CA ARG A 120 -6.30 4.09 -15.41
C ARG A 120 -5.76 3.48 -14.13
N VAL A 121 -4.54 3.85 -13.74
CA VAL A 121 -4.00 3.53 -12.42
C VAL A 121 -4.30 4.69 -11.49
N HIS A 122 -5.07 4.41 -10.46
CA HIS A 122 -5.33 5.36 -9.39
C HIS A 122 -4.35 5.14 -8.24
N ARG A 123 -3.91 6.23 -7.61
CA ARG A 123 -3.17 6.13 -6.35
C ARG A 123 -4.14 5.62 -5.28
N CYS A 124 -3.94 4.38 -4.86
CA CYS A 124 -4.64 3.87 -3.69
C CYS A 124 -4.09 4.55 -2.43
N ARG A 125 -4.98 4.76 -1.46
CA ARG A 125 -4.57 5.18 -0.11
C ARG A 125 -3.60 4.16 0.46
N ASP A 126 -2.61 4.64 1.22
CA ASP A 126 -1.73 3.76 1.99
C ASP A 126 -2.57 2.85 2.90
N LYS A 127 -2.33 1.54 2.77
CA LYS A 127 -3.01 0.51 3.57
C LYS A 127 -2.50 0.46 5.01
N ASN A 128 -1.36 1.07 5.28
CA ASN A 128 -0.75 1.15 6.60
C ASN A 128 -1.17 2.43 7.35
N GLY A 129 -1.86 3.36 6.67
CA GLY A 129 -2.41 4.54 7.31
C GLY A 129 -3.66 4.20 8.13
N PRO A 130 -3.93 4.91 9.24
CA PRO A 130 -5.13 4.68 10.03
C PRO A 130 -6.39 4.83 9.16
N THR A 131 -7.31 3.86 9.25
CA THR A 131 -8.60 3.91 8.54
C THR A 131 -9.34 5.19 8.97
N PRO A 132 -9.79 6.04 8.05
CA PRO A 132 -10.45 7.29 8.41
C PRO A 132 -11.73 6.96 9.20
N SER A 133 -11.96 7.66 10.32
CA SER A 133 -13.19 7.46 11.10
C SER A 133 -14.40 7.67 10.20
N ARG A 134 -15.24 6.62 10.08
CA ARG A 134 -16.52 6.74 9.40
C ARG A 134 -17.34 7.80 10.14
N PRO A 135 -18.02 8.72 9.42
CA PRO A 135 -19.00 9.60 10.04
C PRO A 135 -19.99 8.71 10.81
N ARG A 136 -20.04 8.84 12.14
CA ARG A 136 -21.09 8.18 12.91
C ARG A 136 -22.40 8.70 12.34
N HIS A 137 -23.28 7.80 11.88
CA HIS A 137 -24.62 8.19 11.49
C HIS A 137 -25.20 9.01 12.64
N ARG A 138 -25.42 10.30 12.39
CA ARG A 138 -26.05 11.20 13.34
C ARG A 138 -27.43 10.59 13.54
N ARG A 139 -27.66 9.90 14.66
CA ARG A 139 -29.01 9.47 15.03
C ARG A 139 -29.82 10.75 15.09
N VAL A 140 -30.63 10.97 14.06
CA VAL A 140 -31.57 12.08 14.02
C VAL A 140 -32.58 11.75 15.11
N ARG A 141 -32.37 12.27 16.32
CA ARG A 141 -33.45 12.40 17.31
C ARG A 141 -34.37 13.53 16.81
N ARG A 142 -35.17 13.24 15.79
CA ARG A 142 -36.32 14.07 15.41
C ARG A 142 -37.55 13.19 15.33
N SER A 143 -38.15 13.03 16.49
CA SER A 143 -39.58 13.08 16.76
C SER A 143 -39.71 12.76 18.24
N LEU A 144 -40.06 13.76 19.04
CA LEU A 144 -40.75 13.45 20.29
C LEU A 144 -42.02 12.71 19.87
N PRO A 145 -42.32 11.52 20.41
CA PRO A 145 -43.61 10.91 20.14
C PRO A 145 -44.66 11.87 20.68
N THR A 146 -45.51 12.40 19.79
CA THR A 146 -46.78 12.99 20.20
C THR A 146 -47.49 11.89 20.96
N VAL A 147 -47.59 12.03 22.29
CA VAL A 147 -48.37 11.12 23.12
C VAL A 147 -49.83 11.35 22.75
N THR A 148 -50.35 10.56 21.82
CA THR A 148 -51.79 10.37 21.71
C THR A 148 -52.22 9.54 22.91
N PRO A 149 -53.13 10.03 23.77
CA PRO A 149 -53.70 9.21 24.83
C PRO A 149 -54.43 8.03 24.17
N ARG A 150 -54.00 6.81 24.47
CA ARG A 150 -54.73 5.61 24.04
C ARG A 150 -56.00 5.52 24.85
N LEU A 151 -57.10 6.00 24.29
CA LEU A 151 -58.44 5.66 24.75
C LEU A 151 -58.58 4.13 24.75
N GLY A 152 -58.83 3.55 25.93
CA GLY A 152 -59.20 2.14 26.06
C GLY A 152 -58.13 1.15 26.56
N VAL A 153 -56.98 1.59 27.07
CA VAL A 153 -56.04 0.67 27.74
C VAL A 153 -56.22 0.75 29.25
N ASN A 154 -56.82 -0.30 29.84
CA ASN A 154 -56.81 -0.46 31.29
C ASN A 154 -55.35 -0.64 31.77
N PRO A 155 -54.90 0.04 32.84
CA PRO A 155 -53.55 -0.12 33.34
C PRO A 155 -53.37 -1.57 33.83
N ASN A 156 -52.47 -2.29 33.17
CA ASN A 156 -52.07 -3.62 33.61
C ASN A 156 -51.34 -3.48 34.96
N ARG A 157 -51.69 -4.33 35.93
CA ARG A 157 -51.06 -4.36 37.27
C ARG A 157 -49.53 -4.37 37.13
N HIS A 158 -48.87 -3.56 37.94
CA HIS A 158 -47.41 -3.57 38.02
C HIS A 158 -46.95 -4.94 38.54
N VAL A 159 -46.34 -5.73 37.66
CA VAL A 159 -45.64 -6.96 38.04
C VAL A 159 -44.17 -6.59 38.21
N PRO A 160 -43.59 -6.69 39.41
CA PRO A 160 -42.17 -6.42 39.60
C PRO A 160 -41.35 -7.45 38.82
N ALA A 161 -40.26 -6.99 38.22
CA ALA A 161 -39.35 -7.86 37.49
C ALA A 161 -38.82 -8.98 38.41
N PRO A 162 -38.74 -10.24 37.96
CA PRO A 162 -38.02 -11.28 38.68
C PRO A 162 -36.59 -10.80 38.92
N GLN A 163 -36.11 -10.91 40.17
CA GLN A 163 -34.76 -10.50 40.53
C GLN A 163 -33.74 -11.16 39.59
N ALA A 164 -32.98 -10.32 38.87
CA ALA A 164 -31.97 -10.78 37.95
C ALA A 164 -30.81 -11.46 38.70
N SER A 165 -30.45 -12.64 38.20
CA SER A 165 -29.15 -13.35 38.26
C SER A 165 -28.23 -13.20 39.49
N VAL A 166 -27.89 -14.37 40.03
CA VAL A 166 -26.85 -14.84 40.98
C VAL A 166 -25.52 -14.06 41.10
N TRP A 167 -25.21 -13.12 40.22
CA TRP A 167 -23.92 -12.41 40.17
C TRP A 167 -23.87 -11.09 40.94
N ASP A 168 -24.99 -10.55 41.40
CA ASP A 168 -25.04 -9.27 42.14
C ASP A 168 -24.83 -9.40 43.67
N THR A 169 -24.51 -10.59 44.18
CA THR A 169 -24.32 -10.84 45.63
C THR A 169 -22.88 -10.79 46.16
N VAL A 170 -21.88 -10.37 45.36
CA VAL A 170 -20.51 -10.29 45.88
C VAL A 170 -20.26 -8.90 46.51
N LYS A 171 -20.40 -8.81 47.84
CA LYS A 171 -19.88 -7.66 48.61
C LYS A 171 -18.35 -7.71 48.62
N PRO A 172 -17.63 -6.61 48.34
CA PRO A 172 -16.19 -6.57 48.55
C PRO A 172 -15.84 -6.50 50.04
N THR A 173 -14.90 -7.33 50.47
CA THR A 173 -14.36 -7.40 51.83
C THR A 173 -13.47 -6.18 52.12
N PRO A 174 -13.54 -5.54 53.31
CA PRO A 174 -12.68 -4.41 53.65
C PRO A 174 -11.22 -4.85 53.91
N PRO A 175 -10.23 -3.93 53.77
CA PRO A 175 -8.82 -4.29 53.70
C PRO A 175 -8.28 -4.60 55.09
N ARG A 176 -7.58 -5.73 55.22
CA ARG A 176 -6.84 -6.09 56.43
C ARG A 176 -5.35 -5.88 56.21
N ASN A 177 -4.79 -4.98 57.01
CA ASN A 177 -3.36 -4.70 57.13
C ASN A 177 -2.61 -5.95 57.64
N GLY A 178 -1.45 -6.26 57.06
CA GLY A 178 -0.55 -7.29 57.58
C GLY A 178 0.44 -7.80 56.54
N ALA A 179 1.72 -7.63 56.84
CA ALA A 179 2.88 -7.78 55.97
C ALA A 179 3.20 -9.21 55.48
N GLY A 180 3.93 -9.29 54.36
CA GLY A 180 4.59 -10.50 53.83
C GLY A 180 4.59 -10.52 52.29
N SER A 181 5.51 -9.82 51.61
CA SER A 181 6.83 -10.32 51.18
C SER A 181 6.83 -10.98 49.78
N ARG A 182 7.71 -10.46 48.91
CA ARG A 182 8.20 -10.94 47.58
C ARG A 182 7.23 -10.81 46.40
N ASP A 183 7.62 -10.42 45.18
CA ASP A 183 8.91 -10.02 44.60
C ASP A 183 8.65 -9.09 43.40
N THR A 184 9.42 -8.01 43.37
CA THR A 184 10.06 -7.36 42.22
C THR A 184 9.60 -7.73 40.79
N ARG A 185 9.05 -6.74 40.06
CA ARG A 185 9.42 -6.52 38.65
C ARG A 185 9.36 -5.04 38.28
N THR A 186 10.54 -4.47 38.12
CA THR A 186 10.84 -3.11 37.67
C THR A 186 10.27 -2.84 36.27
N PRO A 187 9.53 -1.75 36.04
CA PRO A 187 9.20 -1.29 34.69
C PRO A 187 10.41 -0.58 34.08
N GLN A 188 10.89 -1.05 32.92
CA GLN A 188 11.94 -0.37 32.15
C GLN A 188 11.43 1.00 31.64
N ALA A 189 12.10 2.06 32.09
CA ALA A 189 11.92 3.41 31.63
C ALA A 189 12.54 3.61 30.24
N SER A 190 11.85 4.41 29.42
CA SER A 190 12.26 4.87 28.10
C SER A 190 13.51 5.77 28.17
N ALA A 191 14.54 5.44 27.38
CA ALA A 191 15.73 6.25 27.25
C ALA A 191 15.47 7.45 26.32
N ARG A 192 15.47 8.65 26.90
CA ARG A 192 15.64 9.92 26.19
C ARG A 192 17.09 10.04 25.71
N LEU A 193 17.27 10.36 24.44
CA LEU A 193 18.54 10.80 23.86
C LEU A 193 18.94 12.17 24.44
N VAL A 194 20.14 12.26 25.01
CA VAL A 194 20.85 13.52 25.24
C VAL A 194 22.22 13.38 24.59
N ALA A 195 22.47 14.24 23.62
CA ALA A 195 23.79 14.53 23.09
C ALA A 195 24.62 15.26 24.16
N ASP A 196 25.90 14.93 24.31
CA ASP A 196 27.02 15.79 23.86
C ASP A 196 28.38 15.23 24.34
N ARG A 197 29.42 15.46 23.53
CA ARG A 197 30.87 15.54 23.82
C ARG A 197 31.62 14.43 24.56
N MET A 198 32.69 13.92 23.92
CA MET A 198 34.07 14.19 24.36
C MET A 198 35.10 14.05 23.23
N ARG A 199 35.99 15.03 23.18
CA ARG A 199 37.27 15.11 22.46
C ARG A 199 38.37 14.40 23.28
N SER A 200 39.39 13.93 22.57
CA SER A 200 40.81 13.85 22.95
C SER A 200 41.29 12.78 23.93
N MET A 201 42.03 11.80 23.41
CA MET A 201 43.50 11.73 23.52
C MET A 201 44.08 11.23 22.20
#